data_AF-A0A537KPA3-F1
#
_entry.id   AF-A0A537KPA3-F1
#
_cell.length_a   1.000
_cell.length_b   1.000
_cell.length_c   1.000
_cell.angle_alpha   90.00
_cell.angle_beta   90.00
_cell.angle_gamma   90.00
#
_symmetry.space_group_name_H-M   'P 1'
#
loop_
_entity.id
_entity.type
_entity.pdbx_description
1 polymer ?
#
loop_
_entity_poly.entity_id
_entity_poly.type
_entity_poly.pdbx_seq_one_letter_code
_entity_poly.pdbx_strand_id
1 'polypeptide(L)'
;MIEKKREKQYIGSLLKDLEFDTLRFGKTITRLQQKIPYYDSVLSFLKNPLLYNNSLPFRFYIKTNLEQFYSPANSTLEQLKGSGNLRLIHKQTIIDSIVYYDSRINGAYKNQVEYVIEGNKRLIHAVETIFDFTNFNRFINDVFADTTASNESDYDKKLFTNDRAALQAVYNTYISTKATDVFYIQSIISTRKIASGLILFLKKEYHLE
;
A
#
# COMPACT_ATOMS: atom_id res chain seq x y z
N MET A 1 1.18 -36.69 21.70
CA MET A 1 2.56 -36.36 21.24
C MET A 1 2.58 -35.80 19.82
N ILE A 2 1.80 -36.35 18.88
CA ILE A 2 1.71 -35.88 17.48
C ILE A 2 1.01 -34.51 17.37
N GLU A 3 -0.07 -34.29 18.10
CA GLU A 3 -0.84 -33.03 18.07
C GLU A 3 -0.02 -31.82 18.55
N LYS A 4 0.64 -31.92 19.71
CA LYS A 4 1.55 -30.88 20.22
C LYS A 4 2.70 -30.55 19.25
N LYS A 5 3.19 -31.54 18.49
CA LYS A 5 4.23 -31.32 17.46
C LYS A 5 3.67 -30.53 16.27
N ARG A 6 2.45 -30.87 15.83
CA ARG A 6 1.75 -30.16 14.75
C ARG A 6 1.39 -28.74 15.15
N GLU A 7 0.87 -28.54 16.36
CA GLU A 7 0.60 -27.23 16.96
C GLU A 7 1.85 -26.34 16.89
N LYS A 8 2.99 -26.83 17.42
CA LYS A 8 4.26 -26.07 17.38
C LYS A 8 4.72 -25.76 15.96
N GLN A 9 4.52 -26.66 15.00
CA GLN A 9 4.83 -26.42 13.59
C GLN A 9 3.96 -25.30 12.99
N TYR A 10 2.64 -25.32 13.21
CA TYR A 10 1.75 -24.28 12.71
C TYR A 10 2.04 -22.92 13.32
N ILE A 11 2.30 -22.87 14.63
CA ILE A 11 2.68 -21.62 15.30
C ILE A 11 4.03 -21.11 14.79
N GLY A 12 4.99 -22.01 14.56
CA GLY A 12 6.28 -21.64 13.95
C GLY A 12 6.12 -21.06 12.54
N SER A 13 5.23 -21.63 11.72
CA SER A 13 4.92 -21.07 10.39
C SER A 13 4.21 -19.71 10.49
N LEU A 14 3.23 -19.58 11.39
CA LEU A 14 2.50 -18.34 11.60
C LEU A 14 3.45 -17.22 12.06
N LEU A 15 4.39 -17.55 12.93
CA LEU A 15 5.41 -16.61 13.41
C LEU A 15 6.24 -16.05 12.25
N LYS A 16 6.68 -16.90 11.32
CA LYS A 16 7.42 -16.48 10.12
C LYS A 16 6.59 -15.56 9.21
N ASP A 17 5.32 -15.90 9.00
CA ASP A 17 4.41 -15.06 8.22
C ASP A 17 4.24 -13.68 8.87
N LEU A 18 4.02 -13.63 10.19
CA LEU A 18 3.89 -12.38 10.95
C LEU A 18 5.18 -11.53 10.92
N GLU A 19 6.35 -12.14 11.07
CA GLU A 19 7.65 -11.45 10.99
C GLU A 19 7.86 -10.86 9.59
N PHE A 20 7.56 -11.63 8.55
CA PHE A 20 7.62 -11.14 7.18
C PHE A 20 6.65 -9.96 6.95
N ASP A 21 5.41 -10.09 7.40
CA ASP A 21 4.38 -9.05 7.28
C ASP A 21 4.80 -7.76 7.99
N THR A 22 5.32 -7.85 9.22
CA THR A 22 5.74 -6.66 9.98
C THR A 22 6.89 -5.91 9.31
N LEU A 23 7.82 -6.62 8.67
CA LEU A 23 8.88 -6.01 7.85
C LEU A 23 8.31 -5.34 6.60
N ARG A 24 7.36 -5.98 5.93
CA ARG A 24 6.70 -5.43 4.73
C ARG A 24 5.86 -4.20 5.08
N PHE A 25 5.09 -4.23 6.16
CA PHE A 25 4.38 -3.06 6.69
C PHE A 25 5.32 -1.88 6.94
N GLY A 26 6.48 -2.12 7.55
CA GLY A 26 7.49 -1.07 7.75
C GLY A 26 7.95 -0.43 6.44
N LYS A 27 8.28 -1.25 5.43
CA LYS A 27 8.69 -0.76 4.10
C LYS A 27 7.56 0.01 3.41
N THR A 28 6.32 -0.45 3.50
CA THR A 28 5.15 0.22 2.90
C THR A 28 4.89 1.58 3.56
N ILE A 29 4.96 1.67 4.90
CA ILE A 29 4.84 2.95 5.62
C ILE A 29 5.88 3.95 5.11
N THR A 30 7.16 3.54 5.03
CA THR A 30 8.24 4.42 4.58
C THR A 30 8.00 4.94 3.16
N ARG A 31 7.58 4.07 2.23
CA ARG A 31 7.29 4.47 0.84
C ARG A 31 6.12 5.45 0.74
N LEU A 32 5.04 5.19 1.49
CA LEU A 32 3.89 6.10 1.52
C LEU A 32 4.25 7.45 2.15
N GLN A 33 5.03 7.46 3.23
CA GLN A 33 5.51 8.71 3.84
C GLN A 33 6.39 9.52 2.87
N GLN A 34 7.22 8.86 2.07
CA GLN A 34 8.00 9.51 1.01
C GLN A 34 7.12 10.03 -0.14
N LYS A 35 5.96 9.41 -0.39
CA LYS A 35 4.99 9.82 -1.41
C LYS A 35 4.22 11.08 -1.01
N ILE A 36 3.87 11.25 0.27
CA ILE A 36 3.02 12.35 0.76
C ILE A 36 3.47 13.75 0.30
N PRO A 37 4.75 14.16 0.39
CA PRO A 37 5.19 15.48 -0.04
C PRO A 37 5.02 15.75 -1.54
N TYR A 38 5.02 14.70 -2.38
CA TYR A 38 4.82 14.87 -3.82
C TYR A 38 3.38 15.28 -4.17
N TYR A 39 2.40 14.91 -3.34
CA TYR A 39 1.04 15.44 -3.50
C TYR A 39 1.03 16.96 -3.38
N ASP A 40 1.76 17.55 -2.44
CA ASP A 40 1.79 19.00 -2.26
C ASP A 40 2.39 19.72 -3.47
N SER A 41 3.42 19.13 -4.08
CA SER A 41 4.00 19.61 -5.35
C SER A 41 2.99 19.58 -6.50
N VAL A 42 2.23 18.49 -6.64
CA VAL A 42 1.20 18.36 -7.68
C VAL A 42 0.03 19.32 -7.44
N LEU A 43 -0.41 19.47 -6.18
CA LEU A 43 -1.48 20.38 -5.81
C LEU A 43 -1.09 21.85 -6.05
N SER A 44 0.17 22.21 -5.79
CA SER A 44 0.73 23.52 -6.13
C SER A 44 0.69 23.77 -7.64
N PHE A 45 1.11 22.78 -8.43
CA PHE A 45 1.02 22.81 -9.89
C PHE A 45 -0.42 23.01 -10.38
N LEU A 46 -1.36 22.19 -9.92
CA LEU A 46 -2.76 22.25 -10.36
C LEU A 46 -3.45 23.58 -9.99
N LYS A 47 -3.02 24.21 -8.88
CA LYS A 47 -3.53 25.52 -8.45
C LYS A 47 -3.03 26.66 -9.35
N ASN A 48 -1.81 26.57 -9.88
CA ASN A 48 -1.24 27.58 -10.75
C ASN A 48 -0.25 26.98 -11.77
N PRO A 49 -0.76 26.38 -12.86
CA PRO A 49 0.08 25.64 -13.81
C PRO A 49 1.01 26.54 -14.62
N LEU A 50 0.67 27.84 -14.76
CA LEU A 50 1.49 28.81 -15.48
C LEU A 50 2.87 29.02 -14.83
N LEU A 51 2.98 28.88 -13.51
CA LEU A 51 4.28 28.93 -12.81
C LEU A 51 5.24 27.79 -13.21
N TYR A 52 4.69 26.74 -13.84
CA TYR A 52 5.41 25.56 -14.27
C TYR A 52 5.39 25.40 -15.80
N ASN A 53 5.10 26.48 -16.54
CA ASN A 53 4.95 26.44 -18.00
C ASN A 53 3.94 25.36 -18.47
N ASN A 54 2.88 25.13 -17.70
CA ASN A 54 1.86 24.11 -17.93
C ASN A 54 2.42 22.67 -18.04
N SER A 55 3.60 22.44 -17.46
CA SER A 55 4.30 21.16 -17.49
C SER A 55 4.56 20.66 -16.06
N LEU A 56 3.94 19.55 -15.69
CA LEU A 56 4.19 18.91 -14.39
C LEU A 56 5.47 18.06 -14.50
N PRO A 57 6.47 18.26 -13.62
CA PRO A 57 7.67 17.44 -13.61
C PRO A 57 7.36 15.95 -13.51
N PHE A 58 8.00 15.14 -14.36
CA PHE A 58 7.76 13.71 -14.46
C PHE A 58 7.87 12.99 -13.10
N ARG A 59 8.90 13.33 -12.32
CA ARG A 59 9.10 12.77 -10.97
C ARG A 59 7.91 13.00 -10.04
N PHE A 60 7.21 14.14 -10.15
CA PHE A 60 6.04 14.42 -9.31
C PHE A 60 4.89 13.50 -9.72
N TYR A 61 4.65 13.39 -11.04
CA TYR A 61 3.64 12.49 -11.59
C TYR A 61 3.88 11.03 -11.15
N ILE A 62 5.08 10.48 -11.37
CA ILE A 62 5.37 9.08 -11.05
C ILE A 62 5.21 8.82 -9.55
N LYS A 63 5.74 9.71 -8.70
CA LYS A 63 5.67 9.49 -7.25
C LYS A 63 4.25 9.48 -6.72
N THR A 64 3.35 10.30 -7.26
CA THR A 64 1.95 10.37 -6.79
C THR A 64 1.01 9.35 -7.43
N ASN A 65 1.29 8.91 -8.66
CA ASN A 65 0.39 8.02 -9.43
C ASN A 65 0.78 6.53 -9.34
N LEU A 66 1.95 6.20 -8.77
CA LEU A 66 2.27 4.81 -8.47
C LEU A 66 1.44 4.31 -7.28
N GLU A 67 0.72 3.22 -7.53
CA GLU A 67 -0.01 2.49 -6.52
C GLU A 67 0.97 1.84 -5.52
N GLN A 68 0.67 1.98 -4.22
CA GLN A 68 1.49 1.44 -3.15
C GLN A 68 0.60 0.81 -2.08
N PHE A 69 0.44 -0.50 -2.14
CA PHE A 69 -0.18 -1.28 -1.07
C PHE A 69 0.56 -2.58 -0.80
N TYR A 70 0.20 -3.22 0.29
CA TYR A 70 0.69 -4.54 0.67
C TYR A 70 -0.47 -5.43 1.14
N SER A 71 -0.49 -6.66 0.65
CA SER A 71 -1.41 -7.70 1.13
C SER A 71 -0.64 -8.70 2.00
N PRO A 72 -1.02 -8.88 3.28
CA PRO A 72 -0.38 -9.81 4.21
C PRO A 72 -0.38 -11.26 3.73
N ALA A 73 0.62 -12.02 4.18
CA ALA A 73 0.68 -13.47 3.95
C ALA A 73 -0.43 -14.16 4.77
N ASN A 74 -1.41 -14.74 4.09
CA ASN A 74 -2.58 -15.36 4.74
C ASN A 74 -2.53 -16.90 4.78
N SER A 75 -1.51 -17.52 4.17
CA SER A 75 -1.48 -18.97 3.94
C SER A 75 -1.55 -19.79 5.22
N THR A 76 -0.81 -19.43 6.27
CA THR A 76 -0.84 -20.20 7.53
C THR A 76 -2.16 -19.99 8.29
N LEU A 77 -2.72 -18.77 8.27
CA LEU A 77 -4.01 -18.49 8.90
C LEU A 77 -5.16 -19.23 8.21
N GLU A 78 -5.19 -19.22 6.87
CA GLU A 78 -6.17 -19.98 6.11
C GLU A 78 -6.02 -21.49 6.32
N GLN A 79 -4.79 -22.01 6.42
CA GLN A 79 -4.57 -23.41 6.77
C GLN A 79 -5.08 -23.73 8.18
N LEU A 80 -4.77 -22.89 9.18
CA LEU A 80 -5.25 -23.07 10.56
C LEU A 80 -6.78 -23.10 10.64
N LYS A 81 -7.46 -22.21 9.90
CA LYS A 81 -8.92 -22.11 9.85
C LYS A 81 -9.55 -23.27 9.06
N GLY A 82 -9.15 -23.46 7.81
CA GLY A 82 -9.81 -24.35 6.85
C GLY A 82 -9.69 -25.84 7.14
N SER A 83 -8.66 -26.25 7.90
CA SER A 83 -8.44 -27.65 8.29
C SER A 83 -8.96 -28.01 9.69
N GLY A 84 -9.58 -27.06 10.40
CA GLY A 84 -9.98 -27.25 11.80
C GLY A 84 -8.79 -27.33 12.78
N ASN A 85 -7.57 -27.05 12.32
CA ASN A 85 -6.35 -27.15 13.12
C ASN A 85 -6.26 -26.13 14.26
N LEU A 86 -7.10 -25.09 14.28
CA LEU A 86 -7.26 -24.24 15.46
C LEU A 86 -7.59 -25.06 16.72
N ARG A 87 -8.29 -26.20 16.60
CA ARG A 87 -8.59 -27.09 17.72
C ARG A 87 -7.34 -27.77 18.32
N LEU A 88 -6.24 -27.80 17.58
CA LEU A 88 -4.96 -28.32 18.07
C LEU A 88 -4.27 -27.33 19.02
N ILE A 89 -4.68 -26.05 19.03
CA ILE A 89 -4.16 -25.04 19.93
C ILE A 89 -4.91 -25.15 21.26
N HIS A 90 -4.24 -25.62 22.31
CA HIS A 90 -4.92 -25.91 23.57
C HIS A 90 -5.22 -24.67 24.41
N LYS A 91 -4.49 -23.57 24.22
CA LYS A 91 -4.67 -22.33 24.96
C LYS A 91 -5.64 -21.41 24.24
N GLN A 92 -6.83 -21.20 24.82
CA GLN A 92 -7.87 -20.35 24.23
C GLN A 92 -7.37 -18.92 23.97
N THR A 93 -6.55 -18.35 24.86
CA THR A 93 -5.98 -17.01 24.69
C THR A 93 -5.13 -16.88 23.43
N ILE A 94 -4.49 -17.96 22.97
CA ILE A 94 -3.72 -18.01 21.72
C ILE A 94 -4.68 -18.00 20.52
N ILE A 95 -5.73 -18.82 20.56
CA ILE A 95 -6.78 -18.82 19.54
C ILE A 95 -7.39 -17.41 19.43
N ASP A 96 -7.80 -16.80 20.54
CA ASP A 96 -8.44 -15.48 20.55
C ASP A 96 -7.53 -14.41 19.94
N SER A 97 -6.23 -14.46 20.25
CA SER A 97 -5.25 -13.52 19.71
C SER A 97 -5.03 -13.70 18.20
N ILE A 98 -5.00 -14.95 17.72
CA ILE A 98 -4.89 -15.30 16.30
C ILE A 98 -6.14 -14.85 15.55
N VAL A 99 -7.34 -15.15 16.07
CA VAL A 99 -8.62 -14.74 15.47
C VAL A 99 -8.76 -13.22 15.46
N TYR A 100 -8.32 -12.54 16.52
CA TYR A 100 -8.31 -11.09 16.55
C TYR A 100 -7.41 -10.53 15.44
N TYR A 101 -6.18 -11.02 15.28
CA TYR A 101 -5.32 -10.59 14.17
C TYR A 101 -5.96 -10.87 12.80
N ASP A 102 -6.48 -12.08 12.59
CA ASP A 102 -7.16 -12.49 11.36
C ASP A 102 -8.32 -11.55 10.99
N SER A 103 -9.16 -11.20 11.98
CA SER A 103 -10.28 -10.26 11.79
C SER A 103 -9.81 -8.87 11.36
N ARG A 104 -8.62 -8.44 11.79
CA ARG A 104 -8.07 -7.12 11.47
C ARG A 104 -7.51 -7.08 10.06
N ILE A 105 -6.76 -8.11 9.65
CA ILE A 105 -6.20 -8.19 8.30
C ILE A 105 -7.28 -8.43 7.25
N ASN A 106 -8.27 -9.30 7.52
CA ASN A 106 -9.33 -9.64 6.58
C ASN A 106 -10.53 -8.69 6.64
N GLY A 107 -10.59 -7.81 7.64
CA GLY A 107 -11.62 -6.78 7.78
C GLY A 107 -11.08 -5.40 7.43
N ALA A 108 -10.91 -4.55 8.46
CA ALA A 108 -10.60 -3.14 8.30
C ALA A 108 -9.35 -2.86 7.44
N TYR A 109 -8.30 -3.68 7.57
CA TYR A 109 -7.09 -3.52 6.76
C TYR A 109 -7.35 -3.79 5.28
N LYS A 110 -7.98 -4.91 4.94
CA LYS A 110 -8.33 -5.27 3.57
C LYS A 110 -9.22 -4.21 2.92
N ASN A 111 -10.25 -3.75 3.63
CA ASN A 111 -11.12 -2.67 3.13
C ASN A 111 -10.32 -1.39 2.84
N GLN A 112 -9.33 -1.06 3.68
CA GLN A 112 -8.47 0.09 3.44
C GLN A 112 -7.58 -0.10 2.19
N VAL A 113 -7.08 -1.30 1.94
CA VAL A 113 -6.35 -1.63 0.70
C VAL A 113 -7.25 -1.44 -0.52
N GLU A 114 -8.51 -1.90 -0.45
CA GLU A 114 -9.48 -1.70 -1.53
C GLU A 114 -9.75 -0.20 -1.79
N TYR A 115 -9.88 0.61 -0.74
CA TYR A 115 -9.99 2.07 -0.90
C TYR A 115 -8.77 2.70 -1.57
N VAL A 116 -7.55 2.23 -1.28
CA VAL A 116 -6.32 2.69 -1.94
C VAL A 116 -6.35 2.34 -3.42
N ILE A 117 -6.72 1.11 -3.77
CA ILE A 117 -6.81 0.64 -5.16
C ILE A 117 -7.82 1.48 -5.94
N GLU A 118 -9.03 1.64 -5.42
CA GLU A 118 -10.07 2.44 -6.06
C GLU A 118 -9.70 3.92 -6.14
N GLY A 119 -9.03 4.45 -5.11
CA GLY A 119 -8.49 5.81 -5.11
C GLY A 119 -7.44 6.04 -6.22
N ASN A 120 -6.54 5.07 -6.45
CA ASN A 120 -5.55 5.15 -7.52
C ASN A 120 -6.18 5.03 -8.90
N LYS A 121 -7.15 4.12 -9.11
CA LYS A 121 -7.90 4.02 -10.38
C LYS A 121 -8.59 5.33 -10.74
N ARG A 122 -9.30 5.94 -9.77
CA ARG A 122 -9.93 7.25 -9.97
C ARG A 122 -8.91 8.34 -10.29
N LEU A 123 -7.75 8.30 -9.65
CA LEU A 123 -6.68 9.26 -9.92
C LEU A 123 -6.17 9.13 -11.36
N ILE A 124 -5.87 7.92 -11.81
CA ILE A 124 -5.42 7.64 -13.19
C ILE A 124 -6.43 8.20 -14.20
N HIS A 125 -7.72 7.89 -14.04
CA HIS A 125 -8.75 8.42 -14.93
C HIS A 125 -8.89 9.94 -14.86
N ALA A 126 -8.75 10.53 -13.68
CA ALA A 126 -8.81 11.99 -13.54
C ALA A 126 -7.63 12.66 -14.28
N VAL A 127 -6.40 12.15 -14.16
CA VAL A 127 -5.23 12.76 -14.80
C VAL A 127 -5.23 12.59 -16.33
N GLU A 128 -5.86 11.54 -16.86
CA GLU A 128 -6.12 11.36 -18.31
C GLU A 128 -6.97 12.49 -18.90
N THR A 129 -7.79 13.17 -18.10
CA THR A 129 -8.65 14.27 -18.58
C THR A 129 -7.94 15.61 -18.74
N ILE A 130 -6.69 15.74 -18.27
CA ILE A 130 -5.97 17.02 -18.31
C ILE A 130 -4.56 16.96 -18.91
N PHE A 131 -3.89 15.80 -18.90
CA PHE A 131 -2.52 15.65 -19.37
C PHE A 131 -2.42 14.98 -20.74
N ASP A 132 -1.47 15.43 -21.55
CA ASP A 132 -1.04 14.75 -22.77
C ASP A 132 -0.09 13.59 -22.42
N PHE A 133 -0.43 12.38 -22.87
CA PHE A 133 0.33 11.16 -22.59
C PHE A 133 1.35 10.81 -23.68
N THR A 134 1.53 11.63 -24.72
CA THR A 134 2.51 11.39 -25.79
C THR A 134 3.93 11.19 -25.25
N ASN A 135 4.38 12.05 -24.34
CA ASN A 135 5.69 11.92 -23.69
C ASN A 135 5.77 10.69 -22.77
N PHE A 136 4.66 10.28 -22.17
CA PHE A 136 4.62 9.11 -21.31
C PHE A 136 4.71 7.81 -22.11
N ASN A 137 4.09 7.77 -23.29
CA ASN A 137 4.23 6.63 -24.19
C ASN A 137 5.70 6.42 -24.58
N ARG A 138 6.46 7.50 -24.79
CA ARG A 138 7.91 7.44 -25.01
C ARG A 138 8.64 6.82 -23.81
N PHE A 139 8.36 7.29 -22.60
CA PHE A 139 8.91 6.70 -21.37
C PHE A 139 8.65 5.19 -21.28
N ILE A 140 7.43 4.74 -21.57
CA ILE A 140 7.08 3.32 -21.54
C ILE A 140 7.89 2.52 -22.58
N ASN A 141 8.05 3.06 -23.79
CA ASN A 141 8.88 2.42 -24.81
C ASN A 141 10.35 2.33 -24.40
N ASP A 142 10.89 3.39 -23.79
CA ASP A 142 12.28 3.42 -23.34
C ASP A 142 12.51 2.42 -22.19
N VAL A 143 11.59 2.37 -21.22
CA VAL A 143 11.62 1.34 -20.16
C VAL A 143 11.53 -0.07 -20.74
N PHE A 144 10.67 -0.30 -21.74
CA PHE A 144 10.54 -1.60 -22.40
C PHE A 144 11.81 -1.99 -23.16
N ALA A 145 12.48 -1.03 -23.78
CA ALA A 145 13.73 -1.23 -24.49
C ALA A 145 14.96 -1.32 -23.58
N ASP A 146 14.78 -1.22 -22.25
CA ASP A 146 15.85 -1.09 -21.24
C ASP A 146 16.82 0.07 -21.54
N THR A 147 16.28 1.15 -22.11
CA THR A 147 17.01 2.39 -22.38
C THR A 147 16.65 3.44 -21.33
N THR A 148 17.61 4.33 -21.05
CA THR A 148 17.39 5.48 -20.17
C THR A 148 17.31 6.75 -20.99
N ALA A 149 16.39 7.66 -20.65
CA ALA A 149 16.43 8.99 -21.24
C ALA A 149 17.69 9.73 -20.79
N SER A 150 18.18 10.61 -21.66
CA SER A 150 19.20 11.59 -21.32
C SER A 150 18.75 12.56 -20.23
N ASN A 151 17.45 12.84 -20.09
CA ASN A 151 16.90 13.76 -19.09
C ASN A 151 15.47 13.37 -18.66
N GLU A 152 15.19 13.37 -17.35
CA GLU A 152 13.85 13.09 -16.82
C GLU A 152 12.78 14.07 -17.31
N SER A 153 13.16 15.32 -17.64
CA SER A 153 12.24 16.34 -18.14
C SER A 153 11.62 15.99 -19.50
N ASP A 154 12.25 15.07 -20.24
CA ASP A 154 11.73 14.61 -21.54
C ASP A 154 10.36 13.91 -21.40
N TYR A 155 10.03 13.48 -20.18
CA TYR A 155 8.80 12.79 -19.82
C TYR A 155 7.81 13.65 -19.03
N ASP A 156 8.06 14.94 -18.89
CA ASP A 156 7.16 15.84 -18.16
C ASP A 156 5.74 15.81 -18.75
N LYS A 157 4.76 15.97 -17.85
CA LYS A 157 3.35 15.87 -18.18
C LYS A 157 2.79 17.25 -18.53
N LYS A 158 2.59 17.47 -19.82
CA LYS A 158 2.02 18.72 -20.34
C LYS A 158 0.52 18.71 -20.22
N LEU A 159 -0.06 19.83 -19.80
CA LEU A 159 -1.51 20.01 -19.88
C LEU A 159 -1.94 20.17 -21.34
N PHE A 160 -3.03 19.51 -21.74
CA PHE A 160 -3.71 19.81 -23.01
C PHE A 160 -4.91 20.74 -22.82
N THR A 161 -5.27 21.07 -21.57
CA THR A 161 -6.41 21.92 -21.22
C THR A 161 -6.02 22.98 -20.18
N ASN A 162 -6.69 24.13 -20.24
CA ASN A 162 -6.62 25.20 -19.24
C ASN A 162 -7.97 25.42 -18.52
N ASP A 163 -8.92 24.50 -18.71
CA ASP A 163 -10.23 24.59 -18.04
C ASP A 163 -10.06 24.48 -16.51
N ARG A 164 -10.44 25.55 -15.82
CA ARG A 164 -10.36 25.64 -14.36
C ARG A 164 -11.23 24.59 -13.68
N ALA A 165 -12.38 24.24 -14.24
CA ALA A 165 -13.26 23.24 -13.66
C ALA A 165 -12.61 21.84 -13.74
N ALA A 166 -12.05 21.49 -14.90
CA ALA A 166 -11.29 20.24 -15.06
C ALA A 166 -10.08 20.16 -14.11
N LEU A 167 -9.27 21.22 -14.03
CA LEU A 167 -8.12 21.26 -13.12
C LEU A 167 -8.53 21.14 -11.64
N GLN A 168 -9.62 21.81 -11.23
CA GLN A 168 -10.16 21.71 -9.87
C GLN A 168 -10.69 20.31 -9.55
N ALA A 169 -11.32 19.63 -10.52
CA ALA A 169 -11.77 18.26 -10.35
C ALA A 169 -10.59 17.32 -10.08
N VAL A 170 -9.52 17.44 -10.87
CA VAL A 170 -8.30 16.64 -10.67
C VAL A 170 -7.61 16.99 -9.35
N TYR A 171 -7.57 18.27 -8.96
CA TYR A 171 -7.07 18.71 -7.66
C TYR A 171 -7.79 18.00 -6.51
N ASN A 172 -9.12 17.96 -6.55
CA ASN A 172 -9.93 17.30 -5.53
C ASN A 172 -9.68 15.79 -5.48
N THR A 173 -9.48 15.16 -6.64
CA THR A 173 -9.10 13.73 -6.72
C THR A 173 -7.74 13.48 -6.07
N TYR A 174 -6.73 14.33 -6.32
CA TYR A 174 -5.42 14.22 -5.65
C TYR A 174 -5.53 14.36 -4.12
N ILE A 175 -6.33 15.32 -3.62
CA ILE A 175 -6.59 15.47 -2.17
C ILE A 175 -7.23 14.20 -1.61
N SER A 176 -8.23 13.65 -2.31
CA SER A 176 -8.93 12.44 -1.88
C SER A 176 -7.99 11.24 -1.81
N THR A 177 -7.14 11.05 -2.83
CA THR A 177 -6.13 9.98 -2.84
C THR A 177 -5.07 10.18 -1.75
N LYS A 178 -4.60 11.42 -1.53
CA LYS A 178 -3.69 11.75 -0.42
C LYS A 178 -4.31 11.36 0.93
N ALA A 179 -5.58 11.67 1.15
CA ALA A 179 -6.28 11.31 2.38
C ALA A 179 -6.36 9.78 2.55
N THR A 180 -6.68 9.05 1.50
CA THR A 180 -6.70 7.58 1.51
C THR A 180 -5.33 6.99 1.86
N ASP A 181 -4.24 7.51 1.30
CA ASP A 181 -2.88 7.07 1.62
C ASP A 181 -2.52 7.37 3.08
N VAL A 182 -2.92 8.52 3.63
CA VAL A 182 -2.71 8.86 5.05
C VAL A 182 -3.47 7.92 5.98
N PHE A 183 -4.75 7.65 5.71
CA PHE A 183 -5.53 6.68 6.50
C PHE A 183 -5.00 5.27 6.35
N TYR A 184 -4.46 4.91 5.18
CA TYR A 184 -3.82 3.64 4.97
C TYR A 184 -2.54 3.48 5.79
N ILE A 185 -1.69 4.52 5.88
CA ILE A 185 -0.53 4.51 6.80
C ILE A 185 -0.98 4.21 8.24
N GLN A 186 -2.05 4.87 8.72
CA GLN A 186 -2.57 4.64 10.08
C GLN A 186 -3.06 3.20 10.27
N SER A 187 -3.77 2.66 9.28
CA SER A 187 -4.23 1.27 9.27
C SER A 187 -3.05 0.29 9.32
N ILE A 188 -2.02 0.50 8.51
CA ILE A 188 -0.80 -0.31 8.54
C ILE A 188 -0.12 -0.24 9.92
N ILE A 189 0.03 0.95 10.51
CA ILE A 189 0.64 1.12 11.83
C ILE A 189 -0.12 0.34 12.90
N SER A 190 -1.46 0.44 12.91
CA SER A 190 -2.31 -0.28 13.85
C SER A 190 -2.18 -1.80 13.66
N THR A 191 -2.31 -2.30 12.43
CA THR A 191 -2.21 -3.73 12.12
C THR A 191 -0.82 -4.28 12.44
N ARG A 192 0.25 -3.54 12.14
CA ARG A 192 1.63 -3.90 12.49
C ARG A 192 1.80 -4.01 14.00
N LYS A 193 1.24 -3.09 14.79
CA LYS A 193 1.29 -3.16 16.26
C LYS A 193 0.63 -4.44 16.79
N ILE A 194 -0.51 -4.82 16.22
CA ILE A 194 -1.22 -6.06 16.58
C ILE A 194 -0.37 -7.29 16.22
N ALA A 195 0.17 -7.34 15.01
CA ALA A 195 1.06 -8.41 14.56
C ALA A 195 2.29 -8.54 15.48
N SER A 196 2.98 -7.44 15.80
CA SER A 196 4.12 -7.43 16.71
C SER A 196 3.76 -7.90 18.12
N GLY A 197 2.58 -7.52 18.62
CA GLY A 197 2.07 -8.03 19.90
C GLY A 197 1.84 -9.55 19.88
N LEU A 198 1.25 -10.07 18.80
CA LEU A 198 1.02 -11.49 18.61
C LEU A 198 2.33 -12.28 18.50
N ILE A 199 3.33 -11.76 17.76
CA ILE A 199 4.68 -12.34 17.68
C ILE A 199 5.27 -12.51 19.08
N LEU A 200 5.30 -11.44 19.88
CA LEU A 200 5.86 -11.48 21.24
C LEU A 200 5.12 -12.47 22.14
N PHE A 201 3.80 -12.51 22.03
CA PHE A 201 2.97 -13.43 22.79
C PHE A 201 3.25 -14.90 22.41
N LEU A 202 3.27 -15.24 21.12
CA LEU A 202 3.54 -16.59 20.64
C LEU A 202 4.96 -17.06 20.99
N LYS A 203 5.96 -16.17 20.85
CA LYS A 203 7.34 -16.47 21.25
C LYS A 203 7.45 -16.84 22.73
N LYS A 204 6.78 -16.07 23.60
CA LYS A 204 6.72 -16.35 25.03
C LYS A 204 6.02 -17.67 25.34
N GLU A 205 4.84 -17.92 24.77
CA GLU A 205 4.01 -19.09 25.10
C GLU A 205 4.59 -20.42 24.60
N TYR A 206 5.36 -20.40 23.51
CA TYR A 206 5.96 -21.60 22.91
C TYR A 206 7.48 -21.71 23.11
N HIS A 207 8.09 -20.77 23.85
CA HIS A 207 9.54 -20.66 24.06
C HIS A 207 10.30 -20.68 22.73
N LEU A 208 9.87 -19.83 21.80
CA LEU A 208 10.47 -19.63 20.48
C LEU A 208 11.25 -18.30 20.49
N GLU A 209 12.39 -18.28 19.79
CA GLU A 209 13.21 -17.07 19.60
C GLU A 209 12.62 -16.10 18.60
#